data_AF-A0A1Y2UQR1-F1
#
_entry.id   AF-A0A1Y2UQR1-F1
#
_cell.length_a   1.000
_cell.length_b   1.000
_cell.length_c   1.000
_cell.angle_alpha   90.00
_cell.angle_beta   90.00
_cell.angle_gamma   90.00
#
_symmetry.space_group_name_H-M   'P 1'
#
loop_
_entity.id
_entity.type
_entity.pdbx_description
1 polymer ?
#
loop_
_entity_poly.entity_id
_entity_poly.type
_entity_poly.pdbx_seq_one_letter_code
_entity_poly.pdbx_strand_id
1 'polypeptide(L)'
;MKIAVSSDLHLDLNHADVAEIITQQAHYLTSHGIDHYFFVGDAFNDFEQTSAYFAELQSQLPTTKVHYLAGNHDMLKGVTYEQLENLDDDLYFHNRFIDIPQTNWRIIGNNGWYDYSFSTYKSNVKEVAQWKRAYWVDRSIMQPMNDPERMAIVLHQVEEALEQAHNQQKQVIFMTHFAPIREALPHPLIESVRRQRMWEMTTAMLGSRHLGALLAKFPEVKAVFYGHLHYAQPLITVGNIEYRNQAVGVRRKNSEDWKGGSLLDQWISRLYTKKI
;
A
#
# COMPACT_ATOMS: atom_id res chain seq x y z
N MET A 1 -17.51 -14.88 3.60
CA MET A 1 -17.37 -13.62 2.85
C MET A 1 -16.17 -13.74 1.91
N LYS A 2 -16.10 -13.03 0.78
CA LYS A 2 -14.99 -13.06 -0.18
C LYS A 2 -14.37 -11.67 -0.34
N ILE A 3 -13.08 -11.56 -0.07
CA ILE A 3 -12.33 -10.31 -0.27
C ILE A 3 -11.48 -10.37 -1.54
N ALA A 4 -11.20 -9.20 -2.10
CA ALA A 4 -10.19 -8.99 -3.13
C ALA A 4 -9.21 -7.87 -2.72
N VAL A 5 -7.92 -7.98 -3.08
CA VAL A 5 -6.89 -6.99 -2.73
C VAL A 5 -5.94 -6.73 -3.91
N SER A 6 -5.69 -5.46 -4.21
CA SER A 6 -4.65 -5.00 -5.17
C SER A 6 -4.09 -3.63 -4.79
N SER A 7 -3.04 -3.17 -5.47
CA SER A 7 -2.45 -1.83 -5.31
C SER A 7 -1.73 -1.36 -6.58
N ASP A 8 -1.21 -0.14 -6.58
CA ASP A 8 -0.28 0.39 -7.59
C ASP A 8 -0.81 0.32 -9.03
N LEU A 9 -2.05 0.77 -9.26
CA LEU A 9 -2.67 0.81 -10.59
C LEU A 9 -2.02 1.86 -11.48
N HIS A 10 -1.57 2.98 -10.92
CA HIS A 10 -0.92 4.08 -11.65
C HIS A 10 -1.62 4.43 -12.97
N LEU A 11 -2.92 4.72 -12.91
CA LEU A 11 -3.80 4.86 -14.07
C LEU A 11 -3.34 5.95 -15.04
N ASP A 12 -2.81 7.04 -14.50
CA ASP A 12 -2.22 8.15 -15.26
C ASP A 12 -0.89 7.79 -15.94
N LEU A 13 0.00 7.08 -15.24
CA LEU A 13 1.27 6.61 -15.80
C LEU A 13 1.09 5.46 -16.80
N ASN A 14 0.06 4.65 -16.64
CA ASN A 14 -0.33 3.60 -17.59
C ASN A 14 -1.18 4.14 -18.75
N HIS A 15 -1.51 5.44 -18.76
CA HIS A 15 -2.34 6.09 -19.77
C HIS A 15 -3.66 5.36 -20.03
N ALA A 16 -4.29 4.88 -18.95
CA ALA A 16 -5.50 4.09 -19.03
C ALA A 16 -6.72 4.95 -19.35
N ASP A 17 -7.68 4.38 -20.08
CA ASP A 17 -9.04 4.91 -20.11
C ASP A 17 -9.72 4.58 -18.77
N VAL A 18 -9.84 5.60 -17.92
CA VAL A 18 -10.31 5.44 -16.54
C VAL A 18 -11.74 4.90 -16.50
N ALA A 19 -12.63 5.39 -17.37
CA ALA A 19 -14.02 4.95 -17.39
C ALA A 19 -14.13 3.49 -17.82
N GLU A 20 -13.35 3.08 -18.84
CA GLU A 20 -13.29 1.69 -19.28
C GLU A 20 -12.78 0.76 -18.16
N ILE A 21 -11.70 1.15 -17.46
CA ILE A 21 -11.15 0.35 -16.36
C ILE A 21 -12.17 0.19 -15.22
N ILE A 22 -12.89 1.26 -14.85
CA ILE A 22 -13.92 1.19 -13.82
C ILE A 22 -14.98 0.16 -14.21
N THR A 23 -15.54 0.27 -15.42
CA THR A 23 -16.58 -0.67 -15.89
C THR A 23 -16.07 -2.11 -15.92
N GLN A 24 -14.83 -2.33 -16.37
CA GLN A 24 -14.22 -3.67 -16.42
C GLN A 24 -13.98 -4.25 -15.02
N GLN A 25 -13.47 -3.46 -14.08
CA GLN A 25 -13.27 -3.90 -12.71
C GLN A 25 -14.61 -4.17 -12.01
N ALA A 26 -15.59 -3.27 -12.15
CA ALA A 26 -16.93 -3.46 -11.57
C ALA A 26 -17.57 -4.77 -12.06
N HIS A 27 -17.46 -5.04 -13.37
CA HIS A 27 -17.92 -6.30 -13.97
C HIS A 27 -17.19 -7.52 -13.39
N TYR A 28 -15.86 -7.46 -13.29
CA TYR A 28 -15.06 -8.56 -12.74
C TYR A 28 -15.42 -8.83 -11.27
N LEU A 29 -15.42 -7.81 -10.42
CA LEU A 29 -15.69 -7.92 -8.99
C LEU A 29 -17.10 -8.49 -8.74
N THR A 30 -18.10 -8.02 -9.49
CA THR A 30 -19.48 -8.50 -9.42
C THR A 30 -19.58 -9.96 -9.87
N SER A 31 -19.06 -10.30 -11.06
CA SER A 31 -19.14 -11.66 -11.62
C SER A 31 -18.41 -12.71 -10.76
N HIS A 32 -17.38 -12.30 -10.02
CA HIS A 32 -16.62 -13.17 -9.12
C HIS A 32 -17.15 -13.18 -7.68
N GLY A 33 -18.26 -12.50 -7.41
CA GLY A 33 -18.91 -12.45 -6.10
C GLY A 33 -17.97 -11.93 -5.01
N ILE A 34 -17.25 -10.84 -5.29
CA ILE A 34 -16.43 -10.16 -4.29
C ILE A 34 -17.34 -9.35 -3.36
N ASP A 35 -17.25 -9.58 -2.06
CA ASP A 35 -18.01 -8.82 -1.06
C ASP A 35 -17.27 -7.53 -0.67
N HIS A 36 -15.94 -7.58 -0.55
CA HIS A 36 -15.10 -6.43 -0.24
C HIS A 36 -13.89 -6.35 -1.16
N TYR A 37 -13.65 -5.19 -1.76
CA TYR A 37 -12.46 -4.89 -2.55
C TYR A 37 -11.60 -3.88 -1.81
N PHE A 38 -10.34 -4.22 -1.57
CA PHE A 38 -9.37 -3.38 -0.91
C PHE A 38 -8.28 -2.93 -1.89
N PHE A 39 -8.04 -1.63 -1.94
CA PHE A 39 -6.99 -1.03 -2.74
C PHE A 39 -5.92 -0.37 -1.86
N VAL A 40 -4.67 -0.82 -1.97
CA VAL A 40 -3.60 -0.49 -1.01
C VAL A 40 -2.64 0.58 -1.57
N GLY A 41 -3.21 1.68 -2.09
CA GLY A 41 -2.47 2.86 -2.53
C GLY A 41 -1.92 2.82 -3.96
N ASP A 42 -1.53 4.00 -4.44
CA ASP A 42 -0.96 4.32 -5.74
C ASP A 42 -1.91 4.08 -6.93
N ALA A 43 -3.06 4.76 -6.92
CA ALA A 43 -3.97 4.77 -8.06
C ALA A 43 -3.58 5.84 -9.09
N PHE A 44 -3.21 7.05 -8.63
CA PHE A 44 -2.86 8.21 -9.45
C PHE A 44 -1.72 9.01 -8.80
N ASN A 45 -1.15 9.98 -9.52
CA ASN A 45 -0.30 11.04 -8.94
C ASN A 45 -1.08 12.20 -8.31
N ASP A 46 -2.40 12.07 -8.12
CA ASP A 46 -3.28 13.14 -7.65
C ASP A 46 -4.44 12.56 -6.83
N PHE A 47 -4.53 12.95 -5.56
CA PHE A 47 -5.49 12.40 -4.62
C PHE A 47 -6.96 12.67 -5.01
N GLU A 48 -7.24 13.82 -5.65
CA GLU A 48 -8.61 14.13 -6.09
C GLU A 48 -9.07 13.13 -7.16
N GLN A 49 -8.16 12.71 -8.05
CA GLN A 49 -8.45 11.67 -9.04
C GLN A 49 -8.61 10.30 -8.37
N THR A 50 -7.79 10.00 -7.37
CA THR A 50 -7.90 8.76 -6.58
C THR A 50 -9.25 8.65 -5.88
N SER A 51 -9.69 9.69 -5.15
CA SER A 51 -11.00 9.68 -4.48
C SER A 51 -12.15 9.60 -5.49
N ALA A 52 -12.11 10.39 -6.57
CA ALA A 52 -13.14 10.35 -7.61
C ALA A 52 -13.25 8.98 -8.29
N TYR A 53 -12.11 8.30 -8.53
CA TYR A 53 -12.07 6.97 -9.09
C TYR A 53 -12.78 5.94 -8.20
N PHE A 54 -12.49 5.93 -6.90
CA PHE A 54 -13.10 4.96 -5.99
C PHE A 54 -14.58 5.25 -5.71
N ALA A 55 -14.98 6.52 -5.69
CA ALA A 55 -16.38 6.91 -5.62
C ALA A 55 -17.17 6.39 -6.84
N GLU A 56 -16.64 6.56 -8.05
CA GLU A 56 -17.27 6.08 -9.28
C GLU A 56 -17.24 4.55 -9.39
N LEU A 57 -16.16 3.89 -8.97
CA LEU A 57 -16.12 2.43 -8.89
C LEU A 57 -17.18 1.89 -7.92
N GLN A 58 -17.33 2.50 -6.75
CA GLN A 58 -18.35 2.10 -5.78
C GLN A 58 -19.77 2.31 -6.31
N SER A 59 -20.01 3.36 -7.11
CA SER A 59 -21.33 3.65 -7.70
C SER A 59 -21.80 2.53 -8.65
N GLN A 60 -20.86 1.83 -9.29
CA GLN A 60 -21.14 0.70 -10.19
C GLN A 60 -21.19 -0.66 -9.47
N LEU A 61 -20.99 -0.69 -8.15
CA LEU A 61 -20.92 -1.90 -7.32
C LEU A 61 -22.03 -1.92 -6.25
N PRO A 62 -23.23 -2.46 -6.56
CA PRO A 62 -24.35 -2.42 -5.61
C PRO A 62 -24.18 -3.35 -4.40
N THR A 63 -23.33 -4.37 -4.49
CA THR A 63 -23.11 -5.36 -3.44
C THR A 63 -21.69 -5.33 -2.87
N THR A 64 -20.68 -5.14 -3.72
CA THR A 64 -19.28 -5.07 -3.30
C THR A 64 -19.00 -3.74 -2.60
N LYS A 65 -18.35 -3.80 -1.43
CA LYS A 65 -17.85 -2.61 -0.73
C LYS A 65 -16.40 -2.34 -1.09
N VAL A 66 -16.11 -1.14 -1.56
CA VAL A 66 -14.77 -0.67 -1.92
C VAL A 66 -14.14 0.03 -0.74
N HIS A 67 -12.85 -0.25 -0.52
CA HIS A 67 -12.04 0.34 0.54
C HIS A 67 -10.68 0.71 -0.05
N TYR A 68 -10.19 1.93 0.16
CA TYR A 68 -8.89 2.34 -0.36
C TYR A 68 -8.00 3.05 0.67
N LEU A 69 -6.68 2.90 0.49
CA LEU A 69 -5.63 3.67 1.14
C LEU A 69 -4.92 4.55 0.11
N ALA A 70 -4.19 5.55 0.60
CA ALA A 70 -3.29 6.35 -0.22
C ALA A 70 -1.87 5.78 -0.18
N GLY A 71 -1.24 5.67 -1.34
CA GLY A 71 0.19 5.47 -1.50
C GLY A 71 0.93 6.80 -1.70
N ASN A 72 2.25 6.77 -1.87
CA ASN A 72 3.02 8.02 -2.00
C ASN A 72 2.65 8.79 -3.27
N HIS A 73 2.28 8.12 -4.36
CA HIS A 73 1.89 8.80 -5.59
C HIS A 73 0.56 9.55 -5.42
N ASP A 74 -0.41 8.95 -4.72
CA ASP A 74 -1.69 9.62 -4.46
C ASP A 74 -1.47 10.92 -3.64
N MET A 75 -0.43 10.96 -2.82
CA MET A 75 -0.11 12.10 -1.94
C MET A 75 0.66 13.24 -2.63
N LEU A 76 1.04 13.10 -3.90
CA LEU A 76 1.89 14.09 -4.59
C LEU A 76 1.18 15.43 -4.82
N LYS A 77 -0.14 15.40 -5.00
CA LYS A 77 -1.00 16.56 -5.32
C LYS A 77 -2.44 16.29 -4.86
N GLY A 78 -3.23 17.36 -4.69
CA GLY A 78 -4.66 17.27 -4.44
C GLY A 78 -5.03 17.01 -2.99
N VAL A 79 -4.04 16.93 -2.08
CA VAL A 79 -4.28 16.68 -0.66
C VAL A 79 -3.13 17.18 0.21
N THR A 80 -3.42 17.58 1.43
CA THR A 80 -2.42 17.84 2.48
C THR A 80 -2.28 16.66 3.43
N TYR A 81 -1.20 16.64 4.21
CA TYR A 81 -1.05 15.67 5.30
C TYR A 81 -2.27 15.67 6.25
N GLU A 82 -2.73 16.84 6.71
CA GLU A 82 -3.84 16.94 7.65
C GLU A 82 -5.18 16.43 7.05
N GLN A 83 -5.41 16.68 5.76
CA GLN A 83 -6.57 16.16 5.06
C GLN A 83 -6.54 14.62 4.95
N LEU A 84 -5.38 14.02 4.67
CA LEU A 84 -5.24 12.56 4.62
C LEU A 84 -5.48 11.88 5.98
N GLU A 85 -5.10 12.52 7.08
CA GLU A 85 -5.30 11.99 8.42
C GLU A 85 -6.76 12.09 8.88
N ASN A 86 -7.52 13.06 8.35
CA ASN A 86 -8.87 13.39 8.80
C ASN A 86 -9.92 13.34 7.68
N LEU A 87 -9.67 12.60 6.60
CA LEU A 87 -10.55 12.59 5.44
C LEU A 87 -11.94 12.03 5.78
N ASP A 88 -12.98 12.80 5.49
CA ASP A 88 -14.37 12.39 5.63
C ASP A 88 -14.86 11.68 4.35
N ASP A 89 -14.37 10.45 4.15
CA ASP A 89 -14.75 9.55 3.07
C ASP A 89 -14.94 8.13 3.64
N ASP A 90 -16.12 7.55 3.44
CA ASP A 90 -16.48 6.21 3.94
C ASP A 90 -15.71 5.08 3.26
N LEU A 91 -15.20 5.29 2.04
CA LEU A 91 -14.40 4.32 1.30
C LEU A 91 -12.93 4.36 1.72
N TYR A 92 -12.48 5.46 2.29
CA TYR A 92 -11.10 5.63 2.72
C TYR A 92 -10.90 5.13 4.15
N PHE A 93 -10.01 4.15 4.32
CA PHE A 93 -9.86 3.41 5.58
C PHE A 93 -8.49 3.58 6.25
N HIS A 94 -7.84 4.73 6.03
CA HIS A 94 -6.63 5.12 6.76
C HIS A 94 -6.92 5.31 8.25
N ASN A 95 -6.10 4.69 9.11
CA ASN A 95 -6.27 4.72 10.56
C ASN A 95 -7.68 4.28 11.01
N ARG A 96 -8.24 3.32 10.28
CA ARG A 96 -9.57 2.75 10.51
C ARG A 96 -9.51 1.23 10.37
N PHE A 97 -10.58 0.58 10.80
CA PHE A 97 -10.72 -0.86 10.67
C PHE A 97 -12.11 -1.26 10.20
N ILE A 98 -12.21 -2.44 9.61
CA ILE A 98 -13.46 -3.09 9.21
C ILE A 98 -13.53 -4.43 9.91
N ASP A 99 -14.55 -4.60 10.75
CA ASP A 99 -14.89 -5.90 11.31
C ASP A 99 -15.67 -6.72 10.29
N ILE A 100 -15.23 -7.94 10.08
CA ILE A 100 -15.89 -8.87 9.18
C ILE A 100 -17.08 -9.51 9.90
N PRO A 101 -18.32 -9.30 9.42
CA PRO A 101 -19.52 -9.82 10.07
C PRO A 101 -19.47 -11.33 10.30
N GLN A 102 -19.98 -11.76 11.46
CA GLN A 102 -20.05 -13.17 11.87
C GLN A 102 -18.70 -13.91 11.95
N THR A 103 -17.59 -13.17 11.99
CA THR A 103 -16.26 -13.73 12.24
C THR A 103 -15.56 -12.93 13.34
N ASN A 104 -14.40 -13.40 13.78
CA ASN A 104 -13.49 -12.62 14.62
C ASN A 104 -12.42 -11.89 13.80
N TRP A 105 -12.55 -11.81 12.47
CA TRP A 105 -11.59 -11.09 11.64
C TRP A 105 -11.83 -9.58 11.65
N ARG A 106 -10.72 -8.84 11.74
CA ARG A 106 -10.64 -7.40 11.57
C ARG A 106 -9.60 -7.09 10.50
N ILE A 107 -9.96 -6.17 9.60
CA ILE A 107 -9.04 -5.61 8.62
C ILE A 107 -8.67 -4.22 9.10
N ILE A 108 -7.38 -3.94 9.28
CA ILE A 108 -6.86 -2.63 9.74
C ILE A 108 -6.12 -1.98 8.59
N GLY A 109 -6.45 -0.72 8.28
CA GLY A 109 -5.80 0.07 7.25
C GLY A 109 -4.96 1.20 7.84
N ASN A 110 -3.75 1.36 7.31
CA ASN A 110 -2.94 2.57 7.51
C ASN A 110 -2.12 2.82 6.25
N ASN A 111 -2.04 4.06 5.79
CA ASN A 111 -1.32 4.39 4.55
C ASN A 111 0.15 3.97 4.64
N GLY A 112 0.70 3.99 5.85
CA GLY A 112 2.10 3.71 6.11
C GLY A 112 2.98 4.90 5.77
N TRP A 113 4.27 4.72 6.02
CA TRP A 113 5.33 5.61 5.58
C TRP A 113 6.67 4.87 5.64
N TYR A 114 7.78 5.60 5.69
CA TYR A 114 9.12 5.07 5.86
C TYR A 114 9.95 5.92 6.83
N ASP A 115 10.95 5.30 7.46
CA ASP A 115 11.82 5.91 8.46
C ASP A 115 13.31 5.69 8.16
N TYR A 116 13.62 5.30 6.93
CA TYR A 116 14.98 5.01 6.45
C TYR A 116 15.62 3.75 7.04
N SER A 117 14.92 2.99 7.91
CA SER A 117 15.50 1.87 8.65
C SER A 117 15.97 0.69 7.79
N PHE A 118 15.53 0.58 6.53
CA PHE A 118 16.05 -0.39 5.58
C PHE A 118 17.43 -0.05 5.02
N SER A 119 17.84 1.21 5.10
CA SER A 119 19.09 1.73 4.54
C SER A 119 20.24 1.68 5.54
N THR A 120 21.46 1.53 5.05
CA THR A 120 22.67 1.79 5.85
C THR A 120 22.79 3.25 6.28
N TYR A 121 22.08 4.17 5.62
CA TYR A 121 22.05 5.60 5.95
C TYR A 121 20.99 6.00 6.98
N LYS A 122 20.31 5.03 7.62
CA LYS A 122 19.24 5.28 8.60
C LYS A 122 19.56 6.32 9.69
N SER A 123 20.82 6.40 10.12
CA SER A 123 21.26 7.36 11.15
C SER A 123 21.58 8.76 10.61
N ASN A 124 21.62 8.94 9.28
CA ASN A 124 21.90 10.22 8.62
C ASN A 124 20.65 10.79 7.95
N VAL A 125 19.64 11.11 8.77
CA VAL A 125 18.33 11.63 8.34
C VAL A 125 18.46 12.84 7.40
N LYS A 126 19.40 13.75 7.68
CA LYS A 126 19.62 14.96 6.86
C LYS A 126 20.12 14.63 5.46
N GLU A 127 21.05 13.69 5.32
CA GLU A 127 21.59 13.28 4.03
C GLU A 127 20.53 12.60 3.17
N VAL A 128 19.76 11.67 3.75
CA VAL A 128 18.66 11.00 3.04
C VAL A 128 17.60 12.01 2.61
N ALA A 129 17.20 12.93 3.49
CA ALA A 129 16.22 13.97 3.16
C ALA A 129 16.72 14.91 2.04
N GLN A 130 18.01 15.27 2.03
CA GLN A 130 18.60 16.05 0.94
C GLN A 130 18.59 15.27 -0.39
N TRP A 131 18.93 13.98 -0.34
CA TRP A 131 18.88 13.11 -1.52
C TRP A 131 17.44 12.96 -2.06
N LYS A 132 16.47 12.71 -1.17
CA LYS A 132 15.04 12.63 -1.49
C LYS A 132 14.57 13.88 -2.23
N ARG A 133 14.88 15.08 -1.71
CA ARG A 133 14.52 16.35 -2.36
C ARG A 133 15.05 16.50 -3.78
N ALA A 134 16.22 15.93 -4.06
CA ALA A 134 16.83 16.01 -5.38
C ALA A 134 16.31 14.93 -6.35
N TYR A 135 16.12 13.70 -5.88
CA TYR A 135 16.03 12.52 -6.76
C TYR A 135 14.79 11.65 -6.59
N TRP A 136 14.02 11.81 -5.52
CA TRP A 136 12.88 10.95 -5.24
C TRP A 136 11.55 11.62 -5.58
N VAL A 137 10.56 10.83 -5.98
CA VAL A 137 9.26 11.33 -6.44
C VAL A 137 8.52 12.07 -5.33
N ASP A 138 8.61 11.57 -4.09
CA ASP A 138 7.95 12.13 -2.90
C ASP A 138 8.47 13.52 -2.49
N ARG A 139 9.42 14.11 -3.21
CA ARG A 139 9.97 15.44 -2.92
C ARG A 139 8.91 16.56 -2.91
N SER A 140 7.79 16.37 -3.60
CA SER A 140 6.68 17.34 -3.64
C SER A 140 5.68 17.18 -2.49
N ILE A 141 5.76 16.07 -1.74
CA ILE A 141 4.84 15.80 -0.63
C ILE A 141 5.20 16.72 0.53
N MET A 142 4.29 17.65 0.82
CA MET A 142 4.43 18.59 1.93
C MET A 142 3.84 17.98 3.20
N GLN A 143 4.65 17.93 4.26
CA GLN A 143 4.27 17.40 5.56
C GLN A 143 4.96 18.21 6.68
N PRO A 144 4.34 18.36 7.87
CA PRO A 144 4.84 19.25 8.92
C PRO A 144 6.04 18.67 9.70
N MET A 145 6.42 17.42 9.43
CA MET A 145 7.46 16.67 10.13
C MET A 145 8.41 15.97 9.14
N ASN A 146 9.55 15.47 9.61
CA ASN A 146 10.43 14.64 8.79
C ASN A 146 9.92 13.19 8.66
N ASP A 147 10.52 12.41 7.75
CA ASP A 147 10.04 11.06 7.44
C ASP A 147 10.07 10.10 8.65
N PRO A 148 11.17 10.01 9.44
CA PRO A 148 11.15 9.26 10.71
C PRO A 148 10.06 9.69 11.69
N GLU A 149 9.81 10.99 11.85
CA GLU A 149 8.76 11.52 12.72
C GLU A 149 7.36 11.12 12.23
N ARG A 150 7.10 11.21 10.92
CA ARG A 150 5.85 10.76 10.32
C ARG A 150 5.63 9.26 10.54
N MET A 151 6.68 8.46 10.35
CA MET A 151 6.60 7.03 10.61
C MET A 151 6.36 6.72 12.10
N ALA A 152 6.88 7.53 13.02
CA ALA A 152 6.59 7.34 14.45
C ALA A 152 5.11 7.54 14.77
N ILE A 153 4.43 8.50 14.12
CA ILE A 153 2.98 8.69 14.22
C ILE A 153 2.24 7.47 13.67
N VAL A 154 2.65 6.97 12.49
CA VAL A 154 2.11 5.73 11.91
C VAL A 154 2.25 4.56 12.88
N LEU A 155 3.42 4.36 13.49
CA LEU A 155 3.65 3.27 14.44
C LEU A 155 2.72 3.37 15.65
N HIS A 156 2.51 4.57 16.18
CA HIS A 156 1.59 4.80 17.29
C HIS A 156 0.16 4.43 16.93
N GLN A 157 -0.35 4.96 15.81
CA GLN A 157 -1.70 4.65 15.30
C GLN A 157 -1.91 3.14 15.10
N VAL A 158 -0.91 2.48 14.52
CA VAL A 158 -0.97 1.02 14.27
C VAL A 158 -0.93 0.25 15.58
N GLU A 159 -0.11 0.64 16.55
CA GLU A 159 -0.05 0.00 17.86
C GLU A 159 -1.40 0.12 18.59
N GLU A 160 -2.00 1.31 18.63
CA GLU A 160 -3.34 1.51 19.23
C GLU A 160 -4.41 0.66 18.56
N ALA A 161 -4.42 0.57 17.23
CA ALA A 161 -5.39 -0.24 16.49
C ALA A 161 -5.21 -1.75 16.77
N LEU A 162 -3.97 -2.21 16.92
CA LEU A 162 -3.65 -3.60 17.24
C LEU A 162 -3.99 -3.93 18.69
N GLU A 163 -3.70 -3.06 19.65
CA GLU A 163 -4.12 -3.23 21.05
C GLU A 163 -5.64 -3.30 21.18
N GLN A 164 -6.38 -2.47 20.43
CA GLN A 164 -7.84 -2.57 20.39
C GLN A 164 -8.31 -3.91 19.81
N ALA A 165 -7.69 -4.40 18.74
CA ALA A 165 -7.99 -5.70 18.16
C ALA A 165 -7.68 -6.85 19.14
N HIS A 166 -6.55 -6.76 19.85
CA HIS A 166 -6.11 -7.68 20.90
C HIS A 166 -7.17 -7.81 22.00
N ASN A 167 -7.55 -6.67 22.58
CA ASN A 167 -8.52 -6.59 23.68
C ASN A 167 -9.90 -7.12 23.28
N GLN A 168 -10.23 -7.05 21.99
CA GLN A 168 -11.47 -7.56 21.41
C GLN A 168 -11.33 -8.96 20.80
N GLN A 169 -10.19 -9.63 21.04
CA GLN A 169 -9.89 -11.00 20.62
C GLN A 169 -10.06 -11.23 19.11
N LYS A 170 -9.70 -10.22 18.31
CA LYS A 170 -9.77 -10.29 16.85
C LYS A 170 -8.58 -11.02 16.24
N GLN A 171 -8.75 -11.54 15.04
CA GLN A 171 -7.66 -11.92 14.12
C GLN A 171 -7.49 -10.78 13.13
N VAL A 172 -6.25 -10.41 12.81
CA VAL A 172 -5.95 -9.20 12.04
C VAL A 172 -5.39 -9.52 10.66
N ILE A 173 -5.98 -8.90 9.65
CA ILE A 173 -5.35 -8.62 8.37
C ILE A 173 -4.96 -7.14 8.38
N PHE A 174 -3.68 -6.85 8.23
CA PHE A 174 -3.18 -5.48 8.19
C PHE A 174 -2.93 -5.07 6.72
N MET A 175 -3.27 -3.84 6.35
CA MET A 175 -3.07 -3.32 5.01
C MET A 175 -2.34 -1.98 5.08
N THR A 176 -1.27 -1.85 4.31
CA THR A 176 -0.46 -0.63 4.26
C THR A 176 0.26 -0.49 2.94
N HIS A 177 0.57 0.71 2.47
CA HIS A 177 1.16 0.85 1.15
C HIS A 177 2.65 0.43 1.12
N PHE A 178 3.44 0.88 2.10
CA PHE A 178 4.90 0.70 2.11
C PHE A 178 5.33 -0.68 2.61
N ALA A 179 6.54 -1.11 2.22
CA ALA A 179 7.05 -2.42 2.61
C ALA A 179 7.27 -2.51 4.14
N PRO A 180 6.67 -3.51 4.82
CA PRO A 180 6.75 -3.62 6.27
C PRO A 180 7.98 -4.39 6.77
N ILE A 181 8.66 -5.15 5.91
CA ILE A 181 9.77 -6.04 6.31
C ILE A 181 10.94 -5.95 5.34
N ARG A 182 12.17 -6.25 5.81
CA ARG A 182 13.39 -6.11 5.01
C ARG A 182 13.52 -7.23 3.99
N GLU A 183 13.03 -8.41 4.34
CA GLU A 183 12.93 -9.62 3.51
C GLU A 183 12.12 -9.38 2.24
N ALA A 184 11.26 -8.35 2.25
CA ALA A 184 10.49 -7.95 1.10
C ALA A 184 11.27 -7.10 0.08
N LEU A 185 12.49 -6.65 0.37
CA LEU A 185 13.24 -5.78 -0.53
C LEU A 185 14.15 -6.64 -1.42
N PRO A 186 14.38 -6.24 -2.68
CA PRO A 186 15.31 -6.94 -3.53
C PRO A 186 16.74 -6.75 -3.01
N HIS A 187 17.60 -7.73 -3.25
CA HIS A 187 19.00 -7.73 -2.84
C HIS A 187 19.92 -7.83 -4.06
N PRO A 188 20.01 -6.76 -4.88
CA PRO A 188 20.85 -6.77 -6.07
C PRO A 188 22.34 -6.83 -5.69
N LEU A 189 23.12 -7.53 -6.52
CA LEU A 189 24.59 -7.41 -6.48
C LEU A 189 24.98 -6.11 -7.19
N ILE A 190 25.59 -5.18 -6.44
CA ILE A 190 25.98 -3.87 -6.95
C ILE A 190 27.48 -3.65 -6.72
N GLU A 191 28.25 -3.66 -7.80
CA GLU A 191 29.71 -3.57 -7.74
C GLU A 191 30.23 -2.14 -7.56
N SER A 192 29.45 -1.13 -7.94
CA SER A 192 29.90 0.27 -7.91
C SER A 192 29.46 0.99 -6.65
N VAL A 193 30.38 1.63 -5.95
CA VAL A 193 30.11 2.41 -4.72
C VAL A 193 29.03 3.48 -4.97
N ARG A 194 29.07 4.15 -6.13
CA ARG A 194 28.06 5.15 -6.50
C ARG A 194 26.67 4.52 -6.63
N ARG A 195 26.57 3.38 -7.32
CA ARG A 195 25.30 2.66 -7.49
C ARG A 195 24.81 2.10 -6.16
N GLN A 196 25.73 1.62 -5.30
CA GLN A 196 25.39 1.15 -3.96
C GLN A 196 24.81 2.29 -3.13
N ARG A 197 25.41 3.48 -3.15
CA ARG A 197 24.84 4.65 -2.46
C ARG A 197 23.47 5.02 -3.01
N MET A 198 23.28 5.04 -4.33
CA MET A 198 21.95 5.29 -4.92
C MET A 198 20.93 4.26 -4.46
N TRP A 199 21.31 2.99 -4.44
CA TRP A 199 20.46 1.89 -3.98
C TRP A 199 20.09 2.02 -2.50
N GLU A 200 21.04 2.32 -1.62
CA GLU A 200 20.79 2.52 -0.20
C GLU A 200 19.93 3.75 0.06
N MET A 201 20.09 4.83 -0.72
CA MET A 201 19.21 5.99 -0.65
C MET A 201 17.79 5.63 -1.08
N THR A 202 17.60 4.98 -2.24
CA THR A 202 16.28 4.48 -2.66
C THR A 202 15.65 3.57 -1.61
N THR A 203 16.43 2.62 -1.08
CA THR A 203 16.01 1.68 -0.03
C THR A 203 15.47 2.38 1.21
N ALA A 204 15.99 3.58 1.54
CA ALA A 204 15.52 4.34 2.69
C ALA A 204 14.02 4.72 2.58
N MET A 205 13.50 4.94 1.38
CA MET A 205 12.10 5.33 1.16
C MET A 205 11.18 4.16 0.75
N LEU A 206 11.62 2.90 0.94
CA LEU A 206 10.79 1.74 0.57
C LEU A 206 9.86 1.27 1.69
N GLY A 207 10.08 1.71 2.94
CA GLY A 207 9.22 1.37 4.08
C GLY A 207 9.97 1.39 5.41
N SER A 208 9.51 0.58 6.36
CA SER A 208 10.00 0.59 7.74
C SER A 208 10.16 -0.82 8.33
N ARG A 209 11.37 -1.14 8.82
CA ARG A 209 11.63 -2.32 9.66
C ARG A 209 10.89 -2.26 10.98
N HIS A 210 10.66 -1.06 11.51
CA HIS A 210 9.98 -0.90 12.79
C HIS A 210 8.51 -1.25 12.68
N LEU A 211 7.87 -1.05 11.51
CA LEU A 211 6.51 -1.51 11.26
C LEU A 211 6.43 -3.04 11.34
N GLY A 212 7.29 -3.76 10.60
CA GLY A 212 7.35 -5.22 10.68
C GLY A 212 7.62 -5.74 12.08
N ALA A 213 8.53 -5.08 12.82
CA ALA A 213 8.83 -5.42 14.21
C ALA A 213 7.63 -5.19 15.14
N LEU A 214 6.86 -4.10 14.94
CA LEU A 214 5.63 -3.85 15.68
C LEU A 214 4.59 -4.92 15.40
N LEU A 215 4.31 -5.21 14.13
CA LEU A 215 3.35 -6.24 13.71
C LEU A 215 3.68 -7.62 14.31
N ALA A 216 4.97 -7.97 14.38
CA ALA A 216 5.44 -9.24 14.94
C ALA A 216 5.23 -9.38 16.45
N LYS A 217 4.97 -8.29 17.20
CA LYS A 217 4.63 -8.35 18.63
C LYS A 217 3.21 -8.84 18.87
N PHE A 218 2.33 -8.75 17.86
CA PHE A 218 0.90 -9.06 17.97
C PHE A 218 0.57 -10.38 17.25
N PRO A 219 0.47 -11.52 17.98
CA PRO A 219 0.26 -12.83 17.36
C PRO A 219 -1.07 -12.97 16.60
N GLU A 220 -2.04 -12.10 16.85
CA GLU A 220 -3.30 -12.00 16.11
C GLU A 220 -3.13 -11.49 14.68
N VAL A 221 -2.02 -10.82 14.33
CA VAL A 221 -1.72 -10.44 12.94
C VAL A 221 -1.40 -11.72 12.18
N LYS A 222 -2.18 -12.01 11.13
CA LYS A 222 -2.03 -13.23 10.31
C LYS A 222 -1.61 -12.95 8.88
N ALA A 223 -2.00 -11.80 8.34
CA ALA A 223 -1.62 -11.40 7.00
C ALA A 223 -1.40 -9.90 6.91
N VAL A 224 -0.47 -9.51 6.04
CA VAL A 224 -0.13 -8.13 5.72
C VAL A 224 -0.13 -7.96 4.21
N PHE A 225 -0.97 -7.05 3.71
CA PHE A 225 -1.01 -6.66 2.30
C PHE A 225 -0.36 -5.30 2.11
N TYR A 226 0.47 -5.19 1.08
CA TYR A 226 1.17 -3.96 0.73
C TYR A 226 1.48 -3.82 -0.75
N GLY A 227 2.04 -2.67 -1.14
CA GLY A 227 2.33 -2.29 -2.52
C GLY A 227 3.73 -1.71 -2.68
N HIS A 228 3.84 -0.58 -3.38
CA HIS A 228 5.01 0.33 -3.56
C HIS A 228 6.19 -0.25 -4.34
N LEU A 229 6.48 -1.54 -4.17
CA LEU A 229 7.69 -2.15 -4.74
C LEU A 229 7.56 -2.46 -6.25
N HIS A 230 6.34 -2.50 -6.79
CA HIS A 230 6.03 -2.66 -8.23
C HIS A 230 6.60 -3.92 -8.92
N TYR A 231 7.05 -4.93 -8.18
CA TYR A 231 7.53 -6.19 -8.76
C TYR A 231 6.77 -7.39 -8.23
N ALA A 232 6.83 -8.50 -8.96
CA ALA A 232 6.16 -9.72 -8.56
C ALA A 232 6.92 -10.44 -7.45
N GLN A 233 6.43 -10.32 -6.23
CA GLN A 233 7.02 -11.02 -5.10
C GLN A 233 6.25 -12.30 -4.78
N PRO A 234 6.95 -13.43 -4.55
CA PRO A 234 6.32 -14.60 -3.94
C PRO A 234 5.80 -14.28 -2.53
N LEU A 235 4.88 -15.10 -2.02
CA LEU A 235 4.48 -15.02 -0.61
C LEU A 235 5.70 -15.15 0.30
N ILE A 236 5.84 -14.21 1.24
CA ILE A 236 6.83 -14.30 2.32
C ILE A 236 6.10 -14.65 3.61
N THR A 237 6.64 -15.59 4.39
CA THR A 237 6.14 -15.91 5.73
C THR A 237 7.25 -15.70 6.74
N VAL A 238 6.99 -14.84 7.73
CA VAL A 238 7.89 -14.62 8.87
C VAL A 238 7.11 -14.88 10.15
N GLY A 239 7.56 -15.84 10.96
CA GLY A 239 6.78 -16.31 12.10
C GLY A 239 5.42 -16.84 11.65
N ASN A 240 4.33 -16.25 12.16
CA ASN A 240 2.95 -16.60 11.83
C ASN A 240 2.25 -15.60 10.90
N ILE A 241 3.01 -14.69 10.27
CA ILE A 241 2.48 -13.61 9.43
C ILE A 241 2.81 -13.89 7.95
N GLU A 242 1.79 -13.87 7.10
CA GLU A 242 1.92 -13.86 5.64
C GLU A 242 2.06 -12.42 5.12
N TYR A 243 3.08 -12.15 4.31
CA TYR A 243 3.32 -10.84 3.68
C TYR A 243 3.11 -10.97 2.17
N ARG A 244 2.25 -10.10 1.62
CA ARG A 244 1.83 -10.15 0.23
C ARG A 244 1.89 -8.77 -0.41
N ASN A 245 2.80 -8.61 -1.37
CA ASN A 245 2.83 -7.45 -2.26
C ASN A 245 1.81 -7.64 -3.39
N GLN A 246 0.85 -6.74 -3.54
CA GLN A 246 -0.19 -6.78 -4.58
C GLN A 246 -0.10 -5.64 -5.60
N ALA A 247 1.10 -5.11 -5.79
CA ALA A 247 1.37 -4.08 -6.78
C ALA A 247 1.12 -4.57 -8.22
N VAL A 248 0.22 -3.88 -8.92
CA VAL A 248 -0.02 -4.01 -10.37
C VAL A 248 1.18 -3.46 -11.14
N GLY A 249 1.60 -2.25 -10.80
CA GLY A 249 2.77 -1.55 -11.32
C GLY A 249 2.49 -0.78 -12.62
N VAL A 250 3.57 -0.20 -13.16
CA VAL A 250 3.54 0.57 -14.43
C VAL A 250 4.11 -0.26 -15.56
N ARG A 251 3.45 -0.25 -16.73
CA ARG A 251 3.92 -0.94 -17.92
C ARG A 251 5.17 -0.26 -18.46
N ARG A 252 6.33 -0.90 -18.27
CA ARG A 252 7.61 -0.46 -18.84
C ARG A 252 7.92 -1.23 -20.12
N LYS A 253 8.68 -0.60 -21.02
CA LYS A 253 9.27 -1.27 -22.18
C LYS A 253 10.14 -2.42 -21.66
N ASN A 254 9.82 -3.65 -22.05
CA ASN A 254 10.46 -4.90 -21.60
C ASN A 254 10.14 -5.35 -20.15
N SER A 255 8.98 -5.00 -19.60
CA SER A 255 8.54 -5.58 -18.32
C SER A 255 8.21 -7.07 -18.49
N GLU A 256 9.09 -7.95 -17.98
CA GLU A 256 8.88 -9.42 -17.99
C GLU A 256 7.75 -9.87 -17.04
N ASP A 257 7.47 -9.04 -16.03
CA ASP A 257 6.45 -9.30 -15.02
C ASP A 257 5.03 -8.89 -15.44
N TRP A 258 4.88 -8.13 -16.54
CA TRP A 258 3.56 -7.74 -17.06
C TRP A 258 2.88 -8.93 -17.74
N LYS A 259 1.66 -9.25 -17.32
CA LYS A 259 0.83 -10.35 -17.84
C LYS A 259 -0.31 -9.79 -18.67
N GLY A 260 -0.53 -10.40 -19.84
CA GLY A 260 -1.59 -10.03 -20.77
C GLY A 260 -1.30 -8.80 -21.63
N GLY A 261 -2.34 -8.34 -22.34
CA GLY A 261 -2.25 -7.25 -23.32
C GLY A 261 -2.66 -5.89 -22.77
N SER A 262 -3.45 -5.88 -21.69
CA SER A 262 -4.07 -4.70 -21.09
C SER A 262 -3.66 -4.47 -19.62
N LEU A 263 -4.02 -3.31 -19.07
CA LEU A 263 -3.93 -3.05 -17.63
C LEU A 263 -4.88 -3.94 -16.83
N LEU A 264 -6.06 -4.24 -17.37
CA LEU A 264 -7.01 -5.15 -16.73
C LEU A 264 -6.42 -6.55 -16.58
N ASP A 265 -5.78 -7.11 -17.61
CA ASP A 265 -5.17 -8.43 -17.53
C ASP A 265 -4.10 -8.50 -16.44
N GLN A 266 -3.27 -7.45 -16.36
CA GLN A 266 -2.28 -7.32 -15.31
C GLN A 266 -2.97 -7.24 -13.95
N TRP A 267 -3.96 -6.37 -13.78
CA TRP A 267 -4.73 -6.24 -12.54
C TRP A 267 -5.33 -7.58 -12.10
N ILE A 268 -5.99 -8.32 -13.00
CA ILE A 268 -6.55 -9.66 -12.73
C ILE A 268 -5.45 -10.63 -12.28
N SER A 269 -4.29 -10.63 -12.96
CA SER A 269 -3.18 -11.52 -12.62
C SER A 269 -2.56 -11.25 -11.24
N ARG A 270 -2.72 -10.02 -10.75
CA ARG A 270 -2.21 -9.54 -9.46
C ARG A 270 -3.27 -9.52 -8.37
N LEU A 271 -4.54 -9.63 -8.73
CA LEU A 271 -5.63 -9.56 -7.79
C LEU A 271 -5.61 -10.78 -6.86
N TYR A 272 -5.40 -10.52 -5.57
CA TYR A 272 -5.60 -11.55 -4.57
C TYR A 272 -7.08 -11.71 -4.29
N THR A 273 -7.57 -12.95 -4.18
CA THR A 273 -8.93 -13.22 -3.69
C THR A 273 -8.92 -14.33 -2.65
N LYS A 274 -9.71 -14.19 -1.59
CA LYS A 274 -9.84 -15.21 -0.54
C LYS A 274 -11.22 -15.19 0.09
N LYS A 275 -11.75 -16.37 0.39
CA LYS A 275 -12.88 -16.53 1.29
C LYS A 275 -12.40 -16.47 2.74
N ILE A 276 -13.00 -15.56 3.51
CA ILE A 276 -12.82 -15.39 4.95
C ILE A 276 -14.09 -15.90 5.64
#